data_AF-A0A9W6UX20-F1
#
_entry.id   AF-A0A9W6UX20-F1
#
_cell.length_a   1.000
_cell.length_b   1.000
_cell.length_c   1.000
_cell.angle_alpha   90.00
_cell.angle_beta   90.00
_cell.angle_gamma   90.00
#
_symmetry.space_group_name_H-M   'P 1'
#
loop_
_entity.id
_entity.type
_entity.pdbx_description
1 polymer ?
#
loop_
_entity_poly.entity_id
_entity_poly.type
_entity_poly.pdbx_seq_one_letter_code
_entity_poly.pdbx_strand_id
1 'polypeptide(L)' 'MGELSRAIQQRLDDAYESLRHARAVGDTYLADIRQEEIKELRRIAANHDIGVEPPRCE' A
#
# COMPACT_ATOMS: atom_id res chain seq x y z
N MET A 1 -9.67 2.90 -18.68
CA MET A 1 -9.68 3.25 -17.24
C MET A 1 -8.84 2.25 -16.42
N GLY A 2 -7.58 1.96 -16.79
CA GLY A 2 -6.84 0.82 -16.22
C GLY A 2 -5.38 1.06 -15.81
N GLU A 3 -4.77 2.16 -16.23
CA GLU A 3 -3.36 2.44 -15.90
C GLU A 3 -3.21 2.97 -14.47
N LEU A 4 -4.08 3.90 -14.06
CA LEU A 4 -4.07 4.45 -12.70
C LEU A 4 -4.40 3.39 -11.65
N SER A 5 -5.40 2.54 -11.88
CA SER A 5 -5.75 1.47 -10.95
C SER A 5 -4.63 0.45 -10.82
N ARG A 6 -4.00 0.06 -11.93
CA ARG A 6 -2.85 -0.86 -11.92
C ARG A 6 -1.64 -0.24 -11.22
N ALA A 7 -1.37 1.05 -11.44
CA ALA A 7 -0.29 1.76 -10.78
C ALA A 7 -0.51 1.85 -9.26
N ILE A 8 -1.74 2.15 -8.82
CA ILE A 8 -2.05 2.21 -7.39
C ILE A 8 -1.96 0.82 -6.75
N GLN A 9 -2.47 -0.22 -7.41
CA GLN A 9 -2.38 -1.59 -6.88
C GLN A 9 -0.93 -2.04 -6.75
N GLN A 10 -0.10 -1.84 -7.79
CA GLN A 10 1.33 -2.19 -7.72
C GLN A 10 2.02 -1.49 -6.55
N ARG A 11 1.75 -0.20 -6.37
CA ARG A 11 2.37 0.61 -5.32
C ARG A 11 1.89 0.22 -3.92
N LEU A 12 0.63 -0.20 -3.79
CA LEU A 12 0.11 -0.79 -2.55
C LEU A 12 0.83 -2.10 -2.23
N ASP A 13 0.97 -2.98 -3.21
CA ASP A 13 1.64 -4.28 -3.03
C ASP A 13 3.09 -4.09 -2.57
N ASP A 14 3.83 -3.19 -3.23
CA ASP A 14 5.21 -2.83 -2.87
C ASP A 14 5.28 -2.24 -1.45
N ALA A 15 4.35 -1.34 -1.09
CA ALA A 15 4.31 -0.73 0.23
C ALA A 15 3.98 -1.76 1.32
N TYR A 16 3.10 -2.74 1.04
CA TYR A 16 2.80 -3.83 1.97
C TYR A 16 3.99 -4.76 2.18
N GLU A 17 4.69 -5.14 1.11
CA GLU A 17 5.89 -5.96 1.22
C GLU A 17 6.98 -5.24 2.01
N SER A 18 7.21 -3.96 1.71
CA SER A 18 8.17 -3.14 2.43
C SER A 18 7.77 -2.97 3.90
N LEU A 19 6.46 -2.82 4.21
CA LEU A 19 5.97 -2.77 5.59
C LEU A 19 6.22 -4.09 6.34
N ARG A 20 5.95 -5.24 5.70
CA ARG A 20 6.22 -6.56 6.29
C ARG A 20 7.71 -6.72 6.58
N HIS A 21 8.57 -6.34 5.64
CA HIS A 21 10.01 -6.39 5.81
C HIS A 21 10.49 -5.46 6.94
N ALA A 22 10.02 -4.20 6.95
CA ALA A 22 10.33 -3.23 7.99
C ALA A 22 9.96 -3.74 9.38
N ARG A 23 8.78 -4.34 9.53
CA ARG A 23 8.34 -4.99 10.77
C ARG A 23 9.21 -6.19 11.15
N ALA A 24 9.59 -7.02 10.19
CA ALA A 24 10.42 -8.20 10.42
C ALA A 24 11.83 -7.84 10.92
N VAL A 25 12.42 -6.75 10.41
CA VAL A 25 13.75 -6.27 10.82
C VAL A 25 13.71 -5.31 12.00
N GLY A 26 12.52 -4.97 12.52
CA GLY A 26 12.34 -4.05 13.63
C GLY A 26 12.52 -2.56 13.28
N ASP A 27 12.47 -2.21 11.99
CA ASP A 27 12.54 -0.83 11.52
C ASP A 27 11.16 -0.16 11.66
N THR A 28 10.93 0.39 12.86
CA THR A 28 9.69 1.08 13.22
C THR A 28 9.46 2.36 12.42
N TYR A 29 10.53 3.10 12.10
CA TYR A 29 10.44 4.33 11.32
C TYR A 29 9.96 4.05 9.88
N LEU A 30 10.58 3.06 9.22
CA LEU A 30 10.14 2.66 7.88
C LEU A 30 8.73 2.06 7.91
N ALA A 31 8.40 1.30 8.95
CA ALA A 31 7.05 0.73 9.11
C ALA A 31 5.97 1.80 9.25
N ASP A 32 6.25 2.92 9.92
CA ASP A 32 5.30 4.03 10.04
C ASP A 32 5.14 4.78 8.72
N ILE A 33 6.25 5.04 8.01
CA ILE A 33 6.21 5.65 6.67
C ILE A 33 5.36 4.82 5.71
N ARG A 34 5.58 3.50 5.65
CA ARG A 34 4.83 2.62 4.76
C ARG A 34 3.35 2.54 5.13
N GLN A 35 3.02 2.58 6.41
CA GLN A 35 1.62 2.64 6.84
C GLN A 35 0.92 3.92 6.38
N GLU A 36 1.57 5.07 6.47
CA GLU A 36 1.00 6.33 5.97
C GLU A 36 0.87 6.34 4.45
N GLU A 37 1.87 5.82 3.72
CA GLU A 37 1.79 5.68 2.26
C GLU A 37 0.61 4.78 1.83
N ILE A 38 0.42 3.63 2.50
CA ILE A 38 -0.71 2.73 2.25
C ILE A 38 -2.05 3.45 2.47
N LYS A 39 -2.18 4.25 3.54
CA LYS A 39 -3.40 5.02 3.83
C LYS A 39 -3.68 6.03 2.72
N GLU A 40 -2.66 6.75 2.26
CA GLU A 40 -2.81 7.75 1.21
C GLU A 40 -3.15 7.09 -0.13
N LEU A 41 -2.51 5.99 -0.50
CA LEU A 41 -2.81 5.26 -1.74
C LEU A 41 -4.25 4.73 -1.74
N ARG A 42 -4.74 4.23 -0.60
CA ARG A 42 -6.14 3.82 -0.44
C ARG A 42 -7.11 5.00 -0.55
N ARG A 43 -6.74 6.17 -0.02
CA ARG A 43 -7.53 7.39 -0.13
C ARG A 43 -7.62 7.87 -1.58
N ILE A 44 -6.49 7.86 -2.31
CA ILE A 44 -6.45 8.18 -3.73
C ILE A 44 -7.34 7.21 -4.49
N ALA A 45 -7.20 5.89 -4.26
CA ALA A 45 -8.06 4.90 -4.89
C ALA A 45 -9.55 5.18 -4.65
N ALA A 46 -9.95 5.45 -3.40
CA ALA A 46 -11.33 5.77 -3.05
C ALA A 46 -11.83 7.05 -3.74
N ASN A 47 -11.01 8.10 -3.81
CA ASN A 47 -11.36 9.36 -4.50
C ASN A 47 -11.57 9.19 -6.01
N HIS A 48 -10.99 8.14 -6.60
CA HIS A 48 -11.09 7.83 -8.02
C HIS A 48 -12.03 6.65 -8.32
N ASP A 49 -12.82 6.21 -7.33
CA ASP A 49 -13.71 5.03 -7.41
C ASP A 49 -12.99 3.75 -7.85
N ILE A 50 -11.71 3.61 -7.47
CA ILE A 50 -10.87 2.44 -7.74
C ILE A 50 -11.02 1.46 -6.58
N GLY A 51 -11.60 0.28 -6.87
CA GLY A 51 -11.61 -0.84 -5.93
C GLY A 51 -10.19 -1.39 -5.76
N VAL A 52 -9.60 -1.18 -4.59
CA VAL A 52 -8.31 -1.77 -4.21
C VAL A 52 -8.53 -2.95 -3.26
N GLU A 53 -7.92 -4.09 -3.56
CA GLU A 53 -8.01 -5.25 -2.67
C GLU A 53 -7.15 -4.99 -1.41
N PRO A 54 -7.64 -5.39 -0.21
CA PRO A 54 -6.79 -5.43 0.96
C PRO A 54 -5.64 -6.41 0.73
N PRO A 55 -4.49 -6.22 1.40
CA PRO A 55 -3.37 -7.14 1.29
C PRO A 55 -3.87 -8.52 1.66
N ARG A 56 -3.60 -9.51 0.81
CA ARG A 56 -3.86 -10.90 1.13
C ARG A 56 -2.91 -11.27 2.27
N CYS A 57 -3.45 -11.31 3.49
CA CYS A 57 -2.78 -11.95 4.61
C CYS A 57 -2.86 -13.45 4.34
N GLU A 58 -1.80 -14.03 3.81
CA GLU A 58 -1.55 -15.48 3.90
C GLU A 58 -0.97 -15.82 5.27
#